data_AF-A0A210QLM2-F1
#
_entry.id   AF-A0A210QLM2-F1
#
_cell.length_a   1.000
_cell.length_b   1.000
_cell.length_c   1.000
_cell.angle_alpha   90.00
_cell.angle_beta   90.00
_cell.angle_gamma   90.00
#
_symmetry.space_group_name_H-M   'P 1'
#
loop_
_entity.id
_entity.type
_entity.pdbx_description
1 polymer ?
#
loop_
_entity_poly.entity_id
_entity_poly.type
_entity_poly.pdbx_seq_one_letter_code
_entity_poly.pdbx_strand_id
1 'polypeptide(L)'
;MSKRASTSTADSPEQQIRHKHNCMVISLSEHFDPARKNWDALILHLSKFLGPVDLEGKDTNFIKICAKLMAKGTISLGSYDKLYEVICLIDVRPANIIQETSDEIKAIQSKDKNKR
;
A
#
# COMPACT_ATOMS: atom_id res chain seq x y z
N MET A 1 -38.46 -4.67 -15.13
CA MET A 1 -37.36 -4.53 -14.15
C MET A 1 -36.13 -4.06 -14.89
N SER A 2 -35.76 -2.79 -14.70
CA SER A 2 -34.71 -2.12 -15.48
C SER A 2 -33.34 -2.67 -15.14
N LYS A 3 -32.68 -3.29 -16.13
CA LYS A 3 -31.24 -3.53 -16.13
C LYS A 3 -30.54 -2.18 -16.05
N ARG A 4 -30.05 -1.79 -14.88
CA ARG A 4 -29.03 -0.74 -14.80
C ARG A 4 -27.71 -1.39 -15.18
N ALA A 5 -27.41 -1.34 -16.48
CA ALA A 5 -26.04 -1.31 -16.94
C ALA A 5 -25.43 -0.03 -16.35
N SER A 6 -24.69 -0.15 -15.25
CA SER A 6 -23.85 0.94 -14.78
C SER A 6 -22.73 1.09 -15.79
N THR A 7 -22.92 2.10 -16.62
CA THR A 7 -22.00 2.64 -17.60
C THR A 7 -20.58 2.70 -17.07
N SER A 8 -19.66 2.13 -17.87
CA SER A 8 -18.23 2.42 -17.90
C SER A 8 -17.95 3.92 -17.68
N THR A 9 -17.66 4.32 -16.45
CA THR A 9 -16.78 5.46 -16.20
C THR A 9 -15.37 4.90 -16.25
N ALA A 10 -14.65 5.18 -17.33
CA ALA A 10 -13.23 4.89 -17.37
C ALA A 10 -12.57 5.73 -16.27
N ASP A 11 -12.33 5.13 -15.10
CA ASP A 11 -11.53 5.77 -14.05
C ASP A 11 -10.23 6.25 -14.68
N SER A 12 -9.83 7.50 -14.41
CA SER A 12 -8.56 8.01 -14.93
C SER A 12 -7.42 7.09 -14.46
N PRO A 13 -6.31 6.98 -15.19
CA PRO A 13 -5.15 6.20 -14.74
C PRO A 13 -4.72 6.55 -13.31
N GLU A 14 -4.81 7.83 -12.93
CA GLU A 14 -4.54 8.28 -11.57
C GLU A 14 -5.54 7.72 -10.54
N GLN A 15 -6.84 7.74 -10.84
CA GLN A 15 -7.87 7.17 -9.97
C GLN A 15 -7.67 5.65 -9.79
N GLN A 16 -7.35 4.93 -10.87
CA GLN A 16 -7.06 3.49 -10.80
C GLN A 16 -5.84 3.21 -9.93
N ILE A 17 -4.76 3.98 -10.09
CA ILE A 17 -3.54 3.82 -9.29
C ILE A 17 -3.83 4.07 -7.80
N ARG A 18 -4.55 5.14 -7.48
CA ARG A 18 -4.93 5.46 -6.08
C ARG A 18 -5.84 4.37 -5.49
N HIS A 19 -6.78 3.86 -6.29
CA HIS A 19 -7.64 2.76 -5.86
C HIS A 19 -6.83 1.50 -5.54
N LYS A 20 -5.91 1.10 -6.42
CA LYS A 20 -5.03 -0.06 -6.20
C LYS A 20 -4.15 0.10 -4.95
N HIS A 21 -3.57 1.28 -4.75
CA HIS A 21 -2.84 1.58 -3.50
C HIS A 21 -3.72 1.42 -2.26
N ASN A 22 -4.92 2.00 -2.27
CA ASN A 22 -5.84 1.92 -1.13
C ASN A 22 -6.24 0.48 -0.82
N CYS A 23 -6.55 -0.32 -1.84
CA CYS A 23 -6.86 -1.74 -1.67
C CYS A 23 -5.68 -2.50 -1.04
N MET A 24 -4.47 -2.29 -1.54
CA MET A 24 -3.26 -2.91 -0.97
C MET A 24 -3.09 -2.54 0.51
N VAL A 25 -3.18 -1.26 0.86
CA VAL A 25 -3.00 -0.81 2.25
C VAL A 25 -4.09 -1.38 3.16
N ILE A 26 -5.35 -1.45 2.70
CA ILE A 26 -6.46 -2.06 3.45
C ILE A 26 -6.18 -3.55 3.67
N SER A 27 -5.87 -4.31 2.62
CA SER A 27 -5.58 -5.74 2.74
C SER A 27 -4.41 -6.01 3.68
N LEU A 28 -3.33 -5.23 3.60
CA LEU A 28 -2.19 -5.35 4.51
C LEU A 28 -2.56 -4.99 5.95
N SER A 29 -3.46 -4.03 6.18
CA SER A 29 -3.90 -3.69 7.53
C SER A 29 -4.60 -4.84 8.25
N GLU A 30 -5.22 -5.77 7.50
CA GLU A 30 -5.81 -6.98 8.08
C GLU A 30 -4.74 -7.95 8.60
N HIS A 31 -3.52 -7.91 8.03
CA HIS A 31 -2.37 -8.73 8.44
C HIS A 31 -1.50 -8.08 9.51
N PHE A 32 -1.47 -6.75 9.54
CA PHE A 32 -0.65 -5.94 10.44
C PHE A 32 -1.53 -5.00 11.25
N ASP A 33 -1.96 -5.50 12.40
CA ASP A 33 -2.79 -4.79 13.36
C ASP A 33 -2.09 -4.76 14.71
N PRO A 34 -2.18 -3.67 15.49
CA PRO A 34 -1.57 -3.57 16.83
C PRO A 34 -1.90 -4.73 17.79
N ALA A 35 -3.05 -5.38 17.63
CA ALA A 35 -3.43 -6.54 18.44
C ALA A 35 -2.78 -7.85 17.99
N ARG A 36 -2.04 -7.87 16.87
CA ARG A 36 -1.39 -9.06 16.33
C ARG A 36 0.07 -9.16 16.76
N LYS A 37 0.54 -10.39 16.97
CA LYS A 37 1.91 -10.72 17.42
C LYS A 37 3.05 -10.20 16.53
N ASN A 38 2.76 -9.93 15.25
CA ASN A 38 3.74 -9.46 14.27
C ASN A 38 3.86 -7.94 14.22
N TRP A 39 3.06 -7.21 15.00
CA TRP A 39 3.07 -5.75 15.03
C TRP A 39 4.41 -5.19 15.52
N ASP A 40 4.93 -5.69 16.64
CA ASP A 40 6.19 -5.19 17.20
C ASP A 40 7.37 -5.42 16.25
N ALA A 41 7.38 -6.56 15.55
CA ALA A 41 8.38 -6.85 14.52
C ALA A 41 8.28 -5.85 13.35
N LEU A 42 7.05 -5.53 12.92
CA LEU A 42 6.82 -4.52 11.90
C LEU A 42 7.35 -3.14 12.34
N ILE A 43 6.98 -2.69 13.54
CA ILE A 43 7.44 -1.40 14.09
C ILE A 43 8.96 -1.35 14.18
N LEU A 44 9.58 -2.42 14.70
CA LEU A 44 11.03 -2.52 14.79
C LEU A 44 11.71 -2.37 13.42
N HIS A 45 11.22 -3.05 12.39
CA HIS A 45 11.80 -2.94 11.05
C HIS A 45 11.55 -1.58 10.40
N LEU A 46 10.38 -0.98 10.63
CA LEU A 46 10.05 0.34 10.09
C LEU A 46 10.72 1.50 10.82
N SER A 47 11.24 1.29 12.03
CA SER A 47 12.03 2.29 12.78
C SER A 47 13.30 2.76 12.04
N LYS A 48 13.73 2.01 11.02
CA LYS A 48 14.83 2.41 10.11
C LYS A 48 14.46 3.58 9.18
N PHE A 49 13.16 3.80 8.95
CA PHE A 49 12.64 4.80 8.02
C PHE A 49 11.80 5.87 8.73
N LEU A 50 11.14 5.48 9.81
CA LEU A 50 10.23 6.31 10.59
C LEU A 50 10.77 6.54 11.99
N GLY A 51 10.54 7.73 12.53
CA GLY A 51 10.93 8.03 13.91
C GLY A 51 9.91 7.51 14.92
N PRO A 52 10.25 7.50 16.23
CA PRO A 52 9.31 7.11 17.29
C PRO A 52 7.97 7.84 17.20
N VAL A 53 7.97 9.15 16.94
CA VAL A 53 6.74 9.97 16.76
C VAL A 53 5.83 9.50 15.62
N ASP A 54 6.39 8.83 14.61
CA ASP A 54 5.62 8.32 13.47
C ASP A 54 5.06 6.90 13.72
N LEU A 55 5.64 6.18 14.70
CA LEU A 55 5.38 4.76 14.98
C LEU A 55 4.68 4.52 16.32
N GLU A 56 4.73 5.49 17.22
CA GLU A 56 4.17 5.41 18.57
C GLU A 56 2.89 6.26 18.66
N GLY A 57 1.91 5.77 19.39
CA GLY A 57 0.64 6.47 19.58
C GLY A 57 -0.54 5.52 19.71
N LYS A 58 -1.54 5.93 20.49
CA LYS A 58 -2.75 5.13 20.77
C LYS A 58 -3.55 4.81 19.50
N ASP A 59 -3.45 5.66 18.48
CA ASP A 59 -4.18 5.51 17.22
C ASP A 59 -3.28 5.11 16.05
N THR A 60 -2.06 4.63 16.30
CA THR A 60 -1.15 4.19 15.24
C THR A 60 -1.65 2.89 14.64
N ASN A 61 -1.81 2.87 13.32
CA ASN A 61 -2.22 1.71 12.55
C ASN A 61 -1.48 1.66 11.21
N PHE A 62 -1.58 0.53 10.52
CA PHE A 62 -0.85 0.30 9.28
C PHE A 62 -1.14 1.35 8.20
N ILE A 63 -2.39 1.79 8.09
CA ILE A 63 -2.81 2.81 7.10
C ILE A 63 -2.06 4.12 7.34
N LYS A 64 -2.01 4.59 8.60
CA LYS A 64 -1.28 5.81 8.97
C LYS A 64 0.22 5.68 8.74
N ILE A 65 0.79 4.51 9.05
CA ILE A 65 2.20 4.21 8.79
C ILE A 65 2.50 4.33 7.29
N CYS A 66 1.68 3.75 6.41
CA CYS A 66 1.84 3.87 4.97
C CYS A 66 1.76 5.34 4.50
N ALA A 67 0.82 6.12 5.05
CA ALA A 67 0.73 7.54 4.74
C ALA A 67 2.00 8.32 5.14
N LYS A 68 2.60 7.99 6.30
CA LYS A 68 3.87 8.59 6.75
C LYS A 68 5.05 8.18 5.86
N LEU A 69 5.14 6.91 5.47
CA LEU A 69 6.17 6.42 4.54
C LEU A 69 6.08 7.14 3.18
N MET A 70 4.87 7.38 2.67
CA MET A 70 4.67 8.18 1.47
C MET A 70 5.07 9.64 1.66
N ALA A 71 4.67 10.26 2.77
CA ALA A 71 5.01 11.66 3.06
C ALA A 71 6.52 11.89 3.16
N LYS A 72 7.27 10.89 3.65
CA LYS A 72 8.75 10.91 3.68
C LYS A 72 9.41 10.47 2.37
N GLY A 73 8.64 10.11 1.34
CA GLY A 73 9.16 9.58 0.08
C GLY A 73 9.88 8.23 0.22
N THR A 74 9.66 7.51 1.31
CA THR A 74 10.24 6.16 1.49
C THR A 74 9.57 5.17 0.54
N ILE A 75 8.29 5.37 0.28
CA ILE A 75 7.53 4.64 -0.74
C ILE A 75 6.76 5.63 -1.62
N SER A 76 6.37 5.20 -2.81
CA SER A 76 5.55 5.97 -3.74
C SER A 76 4.63 5.06 -4.53
N LEU A 77 3.63 5.63 -5.22
CA LEU A 77 2.66 4.86 -5.99
C LEU A 77 3.36 4.04 -7.09
N GLY A 78 3.43 2.73 -6.87
CA GLY A 78 4.08 1.78 -7.77
C GLY A 78 5.54 1.45 -7.43
N SER A 79 6.17 2.16 -6.49
CA SER A 79 7.48 1.79 -5.93
C SER A 79 7.36 1.60 -4.42
N TYR A 80 7.25 0.33 -4.04
CA TYR A 80 7.03 -0.12 -2.67
C TYR A 80 8.17 -1.03 -2.19
N ASP A 81 9.33 -1.01 -2.85
CA ASP A 81 10.40 -2.00 -2.67
C ASP A 81 10.85 -2.10 -1.20
N LYS A 82 11.03 -0.96 -0.54
CA LYS A 82 11.38 -0.91 0.90
C LYS A 82 10.29 -1.48 1.81
N LEU A 83 9.02 -1.28 1.47
CA LEU A 83 7.90 -1.85 2.21
C LEU A 83 7.81 -3.36 1.96
N TYR A 84 8.01 -3.80 0.72
CA TYR A 84 8.07 -5.20 0.36
C TYR A 84 9.17 -5.93 1.15
N GLU A 85 10.39 -5.39 1.17
CA GLU A 85 11.51 -5.99 1.92
C GLU A 85 11.18 -6.18 3.40
N VAL A 86 10.65 -5.15 4.06
CA VAL A 86 10.26 -5.22 5.47
C VAL A 86 9.17 -6.26 5.71
N ILE A 87 8.14 -6.27 4.87
CA ILE A 87 6.99 -7.15 5.06
C ILE A 87 7.38 -8.61 4.75
N CYS A 88 8.22 -8.84 3.74
CA CYS A 88 8.72 -10.16 3.36
C CYS A 88 9.56 -10.82 4.45
N LEU A 89 10.30 -10.03 5.24
CA LEU A 89 11.02 -10.53 6.43
C LEU A 89 10.07 -11.06 7.52
N ILE A 90 8.82 -10.61 7.54
CA ILE A 90 7.83 -10.96 8.58
C ILE A 90 6.88 -12.06 8.09
N ASP A 91 6.25 -11.88 6.93
CA ASP A 91 5.40 -12.87 6.28
C ASP A 91 5.42 -12.64 4.76
N VAL A 92 5.81 -13.66 4.01
CA VAL A 92 5.90 -13.63 2.54
C VAL A 92 4.52 -13.45 1.89
N ARG A 93 3.45 -13.93 2.51
CA ARG A 93 2.09 -13.87 1.92
C ARG A 93 1.60 -12.43 1.73
N PRO A 94 1.59 -11.55 2.75
CA PRO A 94 1.26 -10.15 2.53
C PRO A 94 2.29 -9.42 1.67
N ALA A 95 3.56 -9.87 1.62
CA ALA A 95 4.55 -9.27 0.73
C ALA A 95 4.16 -9.44 -0.75
N ASN A 96 3.59 -10.58 -1.13
CA ASN A 96 3.12 -10.80 -2.50
C ASN A 96 2.04 -9.80 -2.93
N ILE A 97 1.16 -9.37 -2.01
CA ILE A 97 0.14 -8.34 -2.29
C ILE A 97 0.81 -7.02 -2.73
N ILE A 98 1.94 -6.67 -2.11
CA ILE A 98 2.70 -5.46 -2.46
C ILE A 98 3.29 -5.58 -3.86
N GLN A 99 3.88 -6.74 -4.16
CA GLN A 99 4.49 -7.01 -5.47
C GLN A 99 3.44 -6.95 -6.59
N GLU A 100 2.33 -7.67 -6.43
CA GLU A 100 1.22 -7.67 -7.39
C GLU A 100 0.69 -6.25 -7.62
N THR A 101 0.46 -5.48 -6.55
CA THR A 101 -0.01 -4.09 -6.65
C THR A 101 1.01 -3.19 -7.37
N SER A 102 2.31 -3.36 -7.10
CA SER A 102 3.38 -2.60 -7.77
C SER A 102 3.34 -2.85 -9.28
N ASP A 103 3.21 -4.10 -9.70
CA ASP A 103 3.19 -4.48 -11.11
C ASP A 103 1.93 -3.99 -11.83
N GLU A 104 0.77 -4.07 -11.17
CA GLU A 104 -0.48 -3.50 -11.70
C GLU A 104 -0.39 -1.98 -11.90
N ILE A 105 0.15 -1.25 -10.92
CA ILE A 105 0.32 0.21 -11.02
C ILE A 105 1.30 0.56 -12.14
N LYS A 106 2.44 -0.14 -12.24
CA LYS A 106 3.42 0.06 -13.32
C LYS A 106 2.80 -0.21 -14.70
N ALA A 107 1.93 -1.21 -14.82
CA ALA A 107 1.21 -1.51 -16.05
C ALA A 107 0.25 -0.37 -16.44
N ILE A 108 -0.47 0.21 -15.48
CA ILE A 108 -1.36 1.37 -15.72
C ILE A 108 -0.53 2.58 -16.18
N GLN A 109 0.57 2.89 -15.49
CA GLN A 109 1.47 4.00 -15.84
C GLN A 109 2.08 3.84 -17.25
N SER A 110 2.43 2.61 -17.63
CA SER A 110 2.98 2.32 -18.96
C SER A 110 1.95 2.50 -20.07
N LYS A 111 0.69 2.12 -19.82
CA LYS A 111 -0.42 2.32 -20.76
C LYS A 111 -0.78 3.79 -20.97
N ASP A 112 -0.61 4.64 -19.95
CA ASP A 112 -0.85 6.08 -20.07
C ASP A 112 0.25 6.77 -20.91
N LYS A 113 1.51 6.37 -20.73
CA LYS A 113 2.65 6.89 -21.51
C LYS A 113 2.54 6.60 -23.00
N ASN A 114 2.01 5.44 -23.39
CA ASN A 114 1.82 5.06 -24.80
C ASN A 114 0.61 5.73 -25.48
N LYS A 115 -0.18 6.55 -24.76
CA LYS A 115 -1.31 7.30 -25.30
C LYS A 115 -1.00 8.78 -25.59
N ARG A 116 0.18 9.26 -25.19
CA ARG A 116 0.67 10.62 -25.47
C ARG A 116 1.65 10.60 -26.62
#